data_AF-A0A7K1VWK7-F1
#
_entry.id   AF-A0A7K1VWK7-F1
#
_cell.length_a   1.000
_cell.length_b   1.000
_cell.length_c   1.000
_cell.angle_alpha   90.00
_cell.angle_beta   90.00
_cell.angle_gamma   90.00
#
_symmetry.space_group_name_H-M   'P 1'
#
loop_
_entity.id
_entity.type
_entity.pdbx_description
1 polymer ?
#
loop_
_entity_poly.entity_id
_entity_poly.type
_entity_poly.pdbx_seq_one_letter_code
_entity_poly.pdbx_strand_id
1 'polypeptide(L)'
;MTERTKRSIRAGLRWTSLRLRLVVVFALVALTAAVSASGIAYWLNREAVLTRTQDTALDDFRRQMQETAATLPVRPPKDALQRAAGQMASGGPGYNVLLEDERERGKPIVGYSDLDAFTLNDVPDSLREQVARKQPLNSNNEHEYHLFWQRTSIAGTPYLVAGTRIIGGGPTGYMLKSLDQERQDLNSLAWSLGIATTLALIGSALLAQAAATTVLRPVQRLGDAARKLGEGKLDTRLTVSGTDELADLSRTFNRTASSLEKKVADMSAREESSRRFVADMSHELRTPLTAITAVAEVLEDEADSLDPMIAPAVHLVVSETRRLNDLVENLMEVTRFDAGTARLVLDDVDVADQVTACIDARAWLDAVDLDAERGMMVRLDPRRLDVILANLIGNALKHGGSPVGVRVRTEGEELVIEVRDHGPGIPEEVLPHVFDRFYKASASRPRSEGSGLGLSIAMENAHIHGGDITAANSPDGGAVFVLRLPRDAEKLTGGGASSDQDPNGRDEGAGGKGEDGGVS
;
A
#
# COMPACT_ATOMS: atom_id res chain seq x y z
N MET A 1 -3.48 -35.99 -23.05
CA MET A 1 -4.04 -34.71 -23.56
C MET A 1 -4.43 -33.88 -22.35
N THR A 2 -3.74 -32.76 -22.18
CA THR A 2 -3.28 -32.27 -20.89
C THR A 2 -4.15 -31.15 -20.35
N GLU A 3 -4.39 -31.14 -19.04
CA GLU A 3 -4.93 -30.01 -18.28
C GLU A 3 -4.15 -28.69 -18.44
N ARG A 4 -3.00 -28.71 -19.12
CA ARG A 4 -2.21 -27.52 -19.47
C ARG A 4 -2.94 -26.55 -20.40
N THR A 5 -3.96 -26.97 -21.15
CA THR A 5 -4.67 -26.08 -22.09
C THR A 5 -5.76 -25.24 -21.41
N LYS A 6 -6.18 -25.56 -20.18
CA LYS A 6 -7.15 -24.74 -19.42
C LYS A 6 -6.50 -23.62 -18.60
N ARG A 7 -5.17 -23.65 -18.40
CA ARG A 7 -4.45 -22.58 -17.69
C ARG A 7 -3.93 -21.45 -18.57
N SER A 8 -3.89 -21.58 -19.90
CA SER A 8 -3.38 -20.51 -20.78
C SER A 8 -4.41 -19.46 -21.16
N ILE A 9 -5.71 -19.65 -20.88
CA ILE A 9 -6.76 -18.65 -21.17
C ILE A 9 -6.97 -17.67 -19.98
N ARG A 10 -6.44 -17.98 -18.79
CA ARG A 10 -6.53 -17.08 -17.61
C ARG A 10 -5.33 -16.15 -17.43
N ALA A 11 -4.43 -16.07 -18.41
CA ALA A 11 -3.19 -15.27 -18.32
C ALA A 11 -3.18 -14.01 -19.21
N GLY A 12 -4.36 -13.51 -19.63
CA GLY A 12 -4.47 -12.41 -20.57
C GLY A 12 -5.34 -11.25 -20.08
N LEU A 13 -5.04 -10.68 -18.91
CA LEU A 13 -5.27 -9.27 -18.56
C LEU A 13 -4.77 -9.08 -17.12
N ARG A 14 -3.56 -8.54 -16.92
CA ARG A 14 -3.18 -8.04 -15.60
C ARG A 14 -3.96 -6.74 -15.40
N TRP A 15 -5.08 -6.82 -14.68
CA TRP A 15 -5.92 -5.67 -14.25
C TRP A 15 -5.17 -4.80 -13.22
N THR A 16 -3.98 -4.29 -13.54
CA THR A 16 -3.15 -3.57 -12.56
C THR A 16 -3.44 -2.07 -12.52
N SER A 17 -3.90 -1.47 -13.62
CA SER A 17 -4.30 -0.05 -13.58
C SER A 17 -5.68 0.10 -12.96
N LEU A 18 -5.78 0.87 -11.87
CA LEU A 18 -7.06 1.22 -11.22
C LEU A 18 -8.02 1.89 -12.23
N ARG A 19 -7.48 2.56 -13.25
CA ARG A 19 -8.21 3.13 -14.38
C ARG A 19 -8.96 2.08 -15.19
N LEU A 20 -8.29 0.98 -15.57
CA LEU A 20 -8.95 -0.10 -16.32
C LEU A 20 -10.06 -0.74 -15.48
N ARG A 21 -9.81 -0.95 -14.18
CA ARG A 21 -10.83 -1.49 -13.27
C ARG A 21 -12.07 -0.60 -13.22
N LEU A 22 -11.87 0.70 -13.04
CA LEU A 22 -12.97 1.65 -12.90
C LEU A 22 -13.77 1.78 -14.21
N VAL A 23 -13.09 1.84 -15.36
CA VAL A 23 -13.77 1.83 -16.67
C VAL A 23 -14.58 0.55 -16.87
N VAL A 24 -14.03 -0.61 -16.52
CA VAL A 24 -14.76 -1.88 -16.64
C VAL A 24 -15.94 -1.96 -15.68
N VAL A 25 -15.78 -1.51 -14.43
CA VAL A 25 -16.90 -1.47 -13.45
C VAL A 25 -18.00 -0.54 -13.93
N PHE A 26 -17.68 0.69 -14.36
CA PHE A 26 -18.66 1.61 -14.92
C PHE A 26 -19.35 1.03 -16.16
N ALA A 27 -18.60 0.40 -17.07
CA ALA A 27 -19.15 -0.24 -18.25
C ALA A 27 -20.09 -1.41 -17.89
N LEU A 28 -19.73 -2.24 -16.91
CA LEU A 28 -20.56 -3.35 -16.44
C LEU A 28 -21.85 -2.85 -15.77
N VAL A 29 -21.76 -1.84 -14.91
CA VAL A 29 -22.93 -1.23 -14.26
C VAL A 29 -23.83 -0.58 -15.30
N ALA A 30 -23.27 0.17 -16.24
CA ALA A 30 -24.04 0.77 -17.33
C ALA A 30 -24.70 -0.28 -18.23
N LEU A 31 -23.98 -1.33 -18.59
CA LEU A 31 -24.49 -2.42 -19.42
C LEU A 31 -25.64 -3.16 -18.72
N THR A 32 -25.45 -3.53 -17.46
CA THR A 32 -26.48 -4.24 -16.69
C THR A 32 -27.72 -3.38 -16.49
N ALA A 33 -27.55 -2.10 -16.13
CA ALA A 33 -28.66 -1.16 -15.99
C ALA A 33 -29.41 -0.95 -17.32
N ALA A 34 -28.69 -0.71 -18.41
CA ALA A 34 -29.30 -0.45 -19.72
C ALA A 34 -30.00 -1.69 -20.28
N VAL A 35 -29.36 -2.87 -20.24
CA VAL A 35 -29.97 -4.12 -20.69
C VAL A 35 -31.19 -4.48 -19.86
N SER A 36 -31.15 -4.29 -18.53
CA SER A 36 -32.30 -4.54 -17.66
C SER A 36 -33.46 -3.58 -17.97
N ALA A 37 -33.17 -2.28 -18.08
CA ALA A 37 -34.18 -1.27 -18.40
C ALA A 37 -34.82 -1.51 -19.77
N SER A 38 -34.02 -1.75 -20.81
CA SER A 38 -34.52 -2.05 -22.15
C SER A 38 -35.27 -3.38 -22.22
N GLY A 39 -34.80 -4.41 -21.52
CA GLY A 39 -35.47 -5.71 -21.45
C GLY A 39 -36.85 -5.61 -20.79
N ILE A 40 -36.94 -4.93 -19.65
CA ILE A 40 -38.20 -4.68 -18.94
C ILE A 40 -39.15 -3.84 -19.81
N ALA A 41 -38.66 -2.76 -20.42
CA ALA A 41 -39.46 -1.89 -21.28
C ALA A 41 -40.02 -2.64 -22.49
N TYR A 42 -39.20 -3.46 -23.15
CA TYR A 42 -39.64 -4.29 -24.27
C TYR A 42 -40.69 -5.32 -23.84
N TRP A 43 -40.45 -6.02 -22.72
CA TRP A 43 -41.38 -7.02 -22.21
C TRP A 43 -42.75 -6.41 -21.85
N LEU A 44 -42.77 -5.28 -21.12
CA LEU A 44 -44.00 -4.58 -20.76
C LEU A 44 -44.79 -4.11 -21.99
N ASN A 45 -44.11 -3.52 -22.98
CA ASN A 45 -44.78 -3.05 -24.20
C ASN A 45 -45.29 -4.20 -25.06
N ARG A 46 -44.49 -5.27 -25.22
CA ARG A 46 -44.90 -6.46 -25.97
C ARG A 46 -46.16 -7.09 -25.38
N GLU A 47 -46.20 -7.26 -24.06
CA GLU A 47 -47.36 -7.84 -23.38
C GLU A 47 -48.59 -6.94 -23.53
N ALA A 48 -48.43 -5.63 -23.32
CA ALA A 48 -49.51 -4.66 -23.47
C ALA A 48 -50.09 -4.61 -24.89
N VAL A 49 -49.24 -4.60 -25.92
CA VAL A 49 -49.67 -4.55 -27.33
C VAL A 49 -50.38 -5.84 -27.73
N LEU A 50 -49.78 -7.00 -27.45
CA LEU A 50 -50.33 -8.28 -27.90
C LEU A 50 -51.66 -8.61 -27.22
N THR A 51 -51.77 -8.41 -25.90
CA THR A 51 -52.99 -8.70 -25.15
C THR A 51 -54.10 -7.73 -25.53
N ARG A 52 -53.79 -6.43 -25.68
CA ARG A 52 -54.77 -5.44 -26.14
C ARG A 52 -55.29 -5.73 -27.55
N THR A 53 -54.40 -6.02 -28.51
CA THR A 53 -54.81 -6.35 -29.88
C THR A 53 -55.66 -7.62 -29.91
N GLN A 54 -55.27 -8.63 -29.14
CA GLN A 54 -55.99 -9.89 -29.05
C GLN A 54 -57.39 -9.68 -28.49
N ASP A 55 -57.53 -9.10 -27.30
CA ASP A 55 -58.83 -8.96 -26.62
C ASP A 55 -59.76 -8.09 -27.45
N THR A 56 -59.25 -7.00 -28.04
CA THR A 56 -60.03 -6.13 -28.94
C THR A 56 -60.56 -6.91 -30.15
N ALA A 57 -59.75 -7.77 -30.77
CA ALA A 57 -60.17 -8.55 -31.92
C ALA A 57 -61.16 -9.66 -31.54
N LEU A 58 -60.93 -10.37 -30.42
CA LEU A 58 -61.78 -11.46 -29.96
C LEU A 58 -63.16 -10.96 -29.50
N ASP A 59 -63.21 -9.85 -28.75
CA ASP A 59 -64.47 -9.28 -28.28
C ASP A 59 -65.29 -8.70 -29.43
N ASP A 60 -64.64 -8.02 -30.38
CA ASP A 60 -65.31 -7.55 -31.58
C ASP A 60 -65.85 -8.70 -32.43
N PHE A 61 -65.05 -9.75 -32.66
CA PHE A 61 -65.50 -10.94 -33.39
C PHE A 61 -66.66 -11.65 -32.68
N ARG A 62 -66.60 -11.81 -31.35
CA ARG A 62 -67.71 -12.37 -30.56
C ARG A 62 -68.99 -11.56 -30.74
N ARG A 63 -68.90 -10.22 -30.65
CA ARG A 63 -70.03 -9.32 -30.86
C ARG A 63 -70.59 -9.45 -32.28
N GLN A 64 -69.74 -9.43 -33.30
CA GLN A 64 -70.14 -9.60 -34.70
C GLN A 64 -70.80 -10.96 -34.98
N MET A 65 -70.35 -12.02 -34.31
CA MET A 65 -71.01 -13.33 -34.39
C MET A 65 -72.45 -13.27 -33.82
N GLN A 66 -72.66 -12.55 -32.72
CA GLN A 66 -73.98 -12.41 -32.09
C GLN A 66 -74.92 -11.46 -32.85
N GLU A 67 -74.40 -10.35 -33.37
CA GLU A 67 -75.21 -9.31 -34.03
C GLU A 67 -75.50 -9.64 -35.50
N THR A 68 -74.54 -10.27 -36.19
CA THR A 68 -74.64 -10.54 -37.63
C THR A 68 -74.94 -12.02 -37.89
N ALA A 69 -74.07 -12.93 -37.45
CA ALA A 69 -74.20 -14.35 -37.80
C ALA A 69 -75.39 -15.04 -37.11
N ALA A 70 -75.78 -14.64 -35.90
CA ALA A 70 -76.93 -15.21 -35.20
C ALA A 70 -78.30 -14.82 -35.79
N THR A 71 -78.35 -13.76 -36.60
CA THR A 71 -79.59 -13.32 -37.27
C THR A 71 -79.87 -14.07 -38.58
N LEU A 72 -78.92 -14.90 -39.02
CA LEU A 72 -79.09 -15.72 -40.23
C LEU A 72 -80.16 -16.80 -40.01
N PRO A 73 -80.95 -17.13 -41.05
CA PRO A 73 -81.94 -18.19 -40.98
C PRO A 73 -81.27 -19.55 -40.77
N VAL A 74 -81.99 -20.50 -40.16
CA VAL A 74 -81.54 -21.90 -40.03
C VAL A 74 -81.26 -22.48 -41.42
N ARG A 75 -80.00 -22.91 -41.67
CA ARG A 75 -79.46 -23.32 -42.98
C ARG A 75 -79.38 -22.19 -44.03
N PRO A 76 -78.56 -21.14 -43.81
CA PRO A 76 -78.45 -20.02 -44.73
C PRO A 76 -77.87 -20.42 -46.10
N PRO A 77 -78.28 -19.77 -47.20
CA PRO A 77 -77.64 -19.95 -48.51
C PRO A 77 -76.21 -19.37 -48.51
N LYS A 78 -75.36 -19.85 -49.41
CA LYS A 78 -73.96 -19.42 -49.53
C LYS A 78 -73.81 -17.89 -49.63
N ASP A 79 -74.68 -17.23 -50.40
CA ASP A 79 -74.64 -15.77 -50.59
C ASP A 79 -74.98 -14.98 -49.31
N ALA A 80 -75.77 -15.58 -48.41
CA ALA A 80 -76.05 -14.98 -47.10
C ALA A 80 -74.85 -15.12 -46.17
N LEU A 81 -74.20 -16.29 -46.15
CA LEU A 81 -72.95 -16.51 -45.40
C LEU A 81 -71.83 -15.58 -45.89
N GLN A 82 -71.67 -15.43 -47.21
CA GLN A 82 -70.64 -14.57 -47.78
C GLN A 82 -70.89 -13.09 -47.47
N ARG A 83 -72.15 -12.61 -47.55
CA ARG A 83 -72.49 -11.24 -47.16
C ARG A 83 -72.28 -10.99 -45.66
N ALA A 84 -72.66 -11.94 -44.81
CA ALA A 84 -72.44 -11.84 -43.37
C ALA A 84 -70.93 -11.81 -43.04
N ALA A 85 -70.14 -12.70 -43.64
CA ALA A 85 -68.68 -12.71 -43.46
C ALA A 85 -68.03 -11.38 -43.90
N GLY A 86 -68.46 -10.83 -45.04
CA GLY A 86 -68.00 -9.52 -45.52
C GLY A 86 -68.38 -8.37 -44.58
N GLN A 87 -69.60 -8.36 -44.06
CA GLN A 87 -70.06 -7.35 -43.08
C GLN A 87 -69.24 -7.41 -41.79
N MET A 88 -69.05 -8.62 -41.24
CA MET A 88 -68.27 -8.82 -40.03
C MET A 88 -66.80 -8.38 -40.21
N ALA A 89 -66.18 -8.70 -41.34
CA ALA A 89 -64.80 -8.29 -41.63
C ALA A 89 -64.67 -6.77 -41.80
N SER A 90 -65.66 -6.12 -42.46
CA SER A 90 -65.65 -4.67 -42.67
C SER A 90 -65.93 -3.84 -41.42
N GLY A 91 -66.65 -4.41 -40.45
CA GLY A 91 -66.99 -3.75 -39.18
C GLY A 91 -65.93 -3.89 -38.10
N GLY A 92 -64.93 -4.76 -38.29
CA GLY A 92 -63.95 -5.12 -37.27
C GLY A 92 -62.57 -4.45 -37.43
N PRO A 93 -61.67 -4.62 -36.44
CA PRO A 93 -60.32 -4.06 -36.40
C PRO A 93 -59.32 -4.76 -37.35
N GLY A 94 -59.70 -4.96 -38.62
CA GLY A 94 -58.83 -5.50 -39.66
C GLY A 94 -58.59 -7.01 -39.57
N TYR A 95 -59.65 -7.81 -39.50
CA TYR A 95 -59.59 -9.27 -39.59
C TYR A 95 -60.47 -9.79 -40.72
N ASN A 96 -60.12 -10.96 -41.24
CA ASN A 96 -60.92 -11.70 -42.22
C ASN A 96 -61.82 -12.71 -41.50
N VAL A 97 -62.98 -12.99 -42.08
CA VAL A 97 -63.99 -13.89 -41.51
C VAL A 97 -64.37 -14.98 -42.49
N LEU A 98 -64.56 -16.17 -41.96
CA LEU A 98 -65.07 -17.33 -42.67
C LEU A 98 -66.25 -17.89 -41.90
N LEU A 99 -67.40 -18.09 -42.55
CA LEU A 99 -68.58 -18.72 -41.95
C LEU A 99 -68.84 -20.06 -42.63
N GLU A 100 -68.92 -21.13 -41.85
CA GLU A 100 -69.15 -22.51 -42.27
C GLU A 100 -70.47 -23.03 -41.72
N ASP A 101 -71.32 -23.60 -42.58
CA ASP A 101 -72.54 -24.31 -42.18
C ASP A 101 -72.56 -25.75 -42.72
N GLU A 102 -73.02 -26.69 -41.90
CA GLU A 102 -73.06 -28.12 -42.22
C GLU A 102 -74.44 -28.53 -42.78
N ARG A 103 -74.47 -29.08 -43.99
CA ARG A 103 -75.70 -29.61 -44.62
C ARG A 103 -75.84 -31.12 -44.38
N GLU A 104 -77.07 -31.64 -44.40
CA GLU A 104 -77.43 -33.08 -44.22
C GLU A 104 -76.70 -34.10 -45.12
N ARG A 105 -75.96 -33.66 -46.17
CA ARG A 105 -75.15 -34.52 -47.05
C ARG A 105 -73.63 -34.46 -46.79
N GLY A 106 -73.19 -33.87 -45.69
CA GLY A 106 -71.79 -33.88 -45.25
C GLY A 106 -70.82 -33.01 -46.07
N LYS A 107 -71.32 -32.14 -46.97
CA LYS A 107 -70.50 -31.12 -47.65
C LYS A 107 -70.72 -29.76 -46.97
N PRO A 108 -69.70 -29.17 -46.33
CA PRO A 108 -69.83 -27.85 -45.72
C PRO A 108 -70.02 -26.77 -46.79
N ILE A 109 -70.89 -25.80 -46.53
CA ILE A 109 -71.00 -24.58 -47.33
C ILE A 109 -70.28 -23.46 -46.58
N VAL A 110 -69.39 -22.77 -47.29
CA VAL A 110 -68.53 -21.76 -46.69
C VAL A 110 -68.70 -20.42 -47.39
N GLY A 111 -68.91 -19.37 -46.60
CA GLY A 111 -68.88 -17.97 -47.01
C GLY A 111 -67.57 -17.31 -46.55
N TYR A 112 -66.90 -16.63 -47.46
CA TYR A 112 -65.59 -16.00 -47.24
C TYR A 112 -65.76 -14.48 -47.29
N SER A 113 -65.16 -13.75 -46.34
CA SER A 113 -65.06 -12.29 -46.46
C SER A 113 -64.13 -11.89 -47.61
N ASP A 114 -63.01 -12.61 -47.73
CA ASP A 114 -62.03 -12.50 -48.81
C ASP A 114 -61.43 -13.90 -49.03
N LEU A 115 -61.68 -14.47 -50.21
CA LEU A 115 -61.25 -15.83 -50.56
C LEU A 115 -59.74 -15.93 -50.77
N ASP A 116 -59.10 -14.84 -51.20
CA ASP A 116 -57.66 -14.81 -51.47
C ASP A 116 -56.86 -14.60 -50.18
N ALA A 117 -57.50 -14.02 -49.14
CA ALA A 117 -56.84 -13.68 -47.88
C ALA A 117 -57.08 -14.69 -46.74
N PHE A 118 -58.17 -15.45 -46.74
CA PHE A 118 -58.45 -16.41 -45.67
C PHE A 118 -59.26 -17.61 -46.14
N THR A 119 -58.72 -18.81 -45.96
CA THR A 119 -59.38 -20.07 -46.31
C THR A 119 -59.48 -21.02 -45.11
N LEU A 120 -60.31 -22.06 -45.25
CA LEU A 120 -60.43 -23.08 -44.20
C LEU A 120 -59.11 -23.83 -43.93
N ASN A 121 -58.18 -23.86 -44.89
CA ASN A 121 -56.86 -24.48 -44.72
C ASN A 121 -55.94 -23.66 -43.79
N ASP A 122 -56.23 -22.36 -43.61
CA ASP A 122 -55.48 -21.48 -42.72
C ASP A 122 -55.90 -21.61 -41.26
N VAL A 123 -57.01 -22.32 -40.99
CA VAL A 123 -57.50 -22.60 -39.65
C VAL A 123 -56.85 -23.89 -39.12
N PRO A 124 -56.11 -23.84 -37.99
CA PRO A 124 -55.49 -25.02 -37.41
C PRO A 124 -56.52 -26.12 -37.07
N ASP A 125 -56.20 -27.38 -37.37
CA ASP A 125 -57.06 -28.54 -37.08
C ASP A 125 -57.48 -28.60 -35.61
N SER A 126 -56.53 -28.30 -34.71
CA SER A 126 -56.76 -28.23 -33.26
C SER A 126 -57.84 -27.21 -32.88
N LEU A 127 -57.90 -26.07 -33.59
CA LEU A 127 -58.89 -25.04 -33.32
C LEU A 127 -60.26 -25.45 -33.86
N ARG A 128 -60.32 -26.06 -35.05
CA ARG A 128 -61.57 -26.57 -35.64
C ARG A 128 -62.23 -27.62 -34.75
N GLU A 129 -61.45 -28.56 -34.23
CA GLU A 129 -61.93 -29.61 -33.32
C GLU A 129 -62.47 -29.01 -32.00
N GLN A 130 -61.77 -28.02 -31.43
CA GLN A 130 -62.21 -27.36 -30.20
C GLN A 130 -63.52 -26.58 -30.37
N VAL A 131 -63.65 -25.85 -31.49
CA VAL A 131 -64.85 -25.06 -31.80
C VAL A 131 -66.06 -25.95 -32.09
N ALA A 132 -65.86 -27.09 -32.76
CA ALA A 132 -66.92 -28.05 -33.05
C ALA A 132 -67.39 -28.84 -31.82
N ARG A 133 -66.57 -28.94 -30.77
CA ARG A 133 -66.87 -29.74 -29.59
C ARG A 133 -67.90 -29.07 -28.67
N LYS A 134 -69.08 -29.69 -28.59
CA LYS A 134 -70.15 -29.31 -27.65
C LYS A 134 -69.71 -29.53 -26.20
N GLN A 135 -69.71 -28.48 -25.39
CA GLN A 135 -69.35 -28.53 -23.96
C GLN A 135 -70.57 -28.84 -23.09
N PRO A 136 -70.41 -29.62 -22.00
CA PRO A 136 -71.51 -29.89 -21.08
C PRO A 136 -71.92 -28.62 -20.31
N LEU A 137 -73.23 -28.37 -20.25
CA LEU A 137 -73.81 -27.27 -19.47
C LEU A 137 -73.78 -27.63 -17.98
N ASN A 138 -73.26 -26.74 -17.14
CA ASN A 138 -73.24 -26.89 -15.69
C ASN A 138 -73.30 -25.52 -15.00
N SER A 139 -73.28 -25.47 -13.67
CA SER A 139 -73.37 -24.21 -12.90
C SER A 139 -72.26 -23.19 -13.21
N ASN A 140 -71.14 -23.64 -13.81
CA ASN A 140 -70.00 -22.79 -14.17
C ASN A 140 -69.86 -22.62 -15.69
N ASN A 141 -70.77 -23.19 -16.49
CA ASN A 141 -70.74 -23.15 -17.95
C ASN A 141 -72.15 -23.04 -18.54
N GLU A 142 -72.55 -21.81 -18.82
CA GLU A 142 -73.88 -21.47 -19.33
C GLU A 142 -74.03 -21.60 -20.86
N HIS A 143 -72.93 -21.87 -21.59
CA HIS A 143 -72.93 -21.91 -23.05
C HIS A 143 -72.34 -23.23 -23.60
N GLU A 144 -73.02 -23.80 -24.59
CA GLU A 144 -72.62 -25.08 -25.23
C GLU A 144 -71.37 -24.95 -26.12
N TYR A 145 -71.14 -23.74 -26.67
CA TYR A 145 -70.00 -23.42 -27.52
C TYR A 145 -69.29 -22.19 -26.98
N HIS A 146 -67.95 -22.24 -27.00
CA HIS A 146 -67.08 -21.17 -26.54
C HIS A 146 -66.25 -20.63 -27.70
N LEU A 147 -65.78 -19.40 -27.53
CA LEU A 147 -64.80 -18.81 -28.43
C LEU A 147 -63.41 -19.34 -28.05
N PHE A 148 -62.78 -20.01 -29.01
CA PHE A 148 -61.39 -20.48 -28.90
C PHE A 148 -60.50 -19.67 -29.83
N TRP A 149 -59.22 -19.56 -29.50
CA TRP A 149 -58.25 -18.86 -30.32
C TRP A 149 -56.86 -19.48 -30.23
N GLN A 150 -56.04 -19.21 -31.24
CA GLN A 150 -54.67 -19.67 -31.35
C GLN A 150 -53.85 -18.66 -32.15
N ARG A 151 -52.59 -18.43 -31.75
CA ARG A 151 -51.63 -17.67 -32.57
C ARG A 151 -50.89 -18.66 -33.49
N THR A 152 -50.87 -18.36 -34.78
CA THR A 152 -50.20 -19.17 -35.81
C THR A 152 -49.25 -18.31 -36.63
N SER A 153 -48.39 -18.93 -37.43
CA SER A 153 -47.59 -18.22 -38.42
C SER A 153 -47.82 -18.81 -39.80
N ILE A 154 -48.23 -17.97 -40.75
CA ILE A 154 -48.49 -18.32 -42.14
C ILE A 154 -47.43 -17.60 -42.98
N ALA A 155 -46.63 -18.36 -43.73
CA ALA A 155 -45.53 -17.83 -44.55
C ALA A 155 -44.55 -16.89 -43.79
N GLY A 156 -44.36 -17.09 -42.47
CA GLY A 156 -43.49 -16.28 -41.63
C GLY A 156 -44.13 -15.02 -41.03
N THR A 157 -45.38 -14.73 -41.36
CA THR A 157 -46.18 -13.65 -40.79
C THR A 157 -47.00 -14.18 -39.61
N PRO A 158 -47.02 -13.51 -38.45
CA PRO A 158 -47.82 -13.94 -37.31
C PRO A 158 -49.28 -13.57 -37.48
N TYR A 159 -50.18 -14.50 -37.15
CA TYR A 159 -51.63 -14.31 -37.19
C TYR A 159 -52.28 -14.76 -35.89
N LEU A 160 -53.40 -14.12 -35.54
CA LEU A 160 -54.35 -14.57 -34.53
C LEU A 160 -55.54 -15.21 -35.23
N VAL A 161 -55.78 -16.49 -34.96
CA VAL A 161 -56.94 -17.24 -35.46
C VAL A 161 -57.90 -17.45 -34.31
N ALA A 162 -59.20 -17.23 -34.52
CA ALA A 162 -60.22 -17.58 -33.54
C ALA A 162 -61.40 -18.26 -34.21
N GLY A 163 -62.22 -18.96 -33.42
CA GLY A 163 -63.47 -19.52 -33.91
C GLY A 163 -64.49 -19.73 -32.82
N THR A 164 -65.76 -19.76 -33.21
CA THR A 164 -66.90 -20.03 -32.34
C THR A 164 -68.10 -20.52 -33.16
N ARG A 165 -69.06 -21.20 -32.53
CA ARG A 165 -70.29 -21.69 -33.18
C ARG A 165 -71.51 -21.06 -32.55
N ILE A 166 -72.48 -20.65 -33.38
CA ILE A 166 -73.74 -20.09 -32.90
C ILE A 166 -74.60 -21.18 -32.24
N ILE A 167 -75.11 -20.88 -31.05
CA ILE A 167 -76.00 -21.75 -30.28
C ILE A 167 -77.34 -21.88 -31.03
N GLY A 168 -77.92 -23.08 -31.07
CA GLY A 168 -79.20 -23.33 -31.75
C GLY A 168 -79.09 -23.77 -33.21
N GLY A 169 -77.90 -24.19 -33.66
CA GLY A 169 -77.70 -24.75 -35.00
C GLY A 169 -77.38 -23.73 -36.09
N GLY A 170 -76.80 -22.58 -35.70
CA GLY A 170 -76.28 -21.59 -36.63
C GLY A 170 -74.86 -21.91 -37.12
N PRO A 171 -74.30 -21.07 -38.01
CA PRO A 171 -73.00 -21.31 -38.62
C PRO A 171 -71.85 -21.25 -37.60
N THR A 172 -70.75 -21.93 -37.94
CA THR A 172 -69.46 -21.82 -37.27
C THR A 172 -68.68 -20.69 -37.92
N GLY A 173 -68.22 -19.72 -37.15
CA GLY A 173 -67.39 -18.63 -37.64
C GLY A 173 -65.93 -18.81 -37.25
N TYR A 174 -65.03 -18.47 -38.16
CA TYR A 174 -63.61 -18.32 -37.91
C TYR A 174 -63.15 -16.91 -38.27
N MET A 175 -62.15 -16.42 -37.55
CA MET A 175 -61.50 -15.13 -37.74
C MET A 175 -60.01 -15.36 -38.01
N LEU A 176 -59.42 -14.58 -38.92
CA LEU A 176 -57.97 -14.49 -39.14
C LEU A 176 -57.53 -13.03 -39.10
N LYS A 177 -56.72 -12.66 -38.10
CA LYS A 177 -56.15 -11.31 -37.95
C LYS A 177 -54.63 -11.32 -38.13
N SER A 178 -54.11 -10.49 -39.01
CA SER A 178 -52.66 -10.27 -39.14
C SER A 178 -52.11 -9.52 -37.93
N LEU A 179 -51.01 -10.00 -37.36
CA LEU A 179 -50.24 -9.33 -36.30
C LEU A 179 -48.94 -8.74 -36.84
N ASP A 180 -48.83 -8.54 -38.16
CA ASP A 180 -47.62 -8.02 -38.79
C ASP A 180 -47.34 -6.57 -38.39
N GLN A 181 -48.40 -5.76 -38.26
CA GLN A 181 -48.27 -4.38 -37.80
C GLN A 181 -47.68 -4.33 -36.38
N GLU A 182 -48.21 -5.13 -35.44
CA GLU A 182 -47.69 -5.21 -34.08
C GLU A 182 -46.24 -5.71 -34.05
N ARG A 183 -45.88 -6.64 -34.94
CA ARG A 183 -44.50 -7.11 -35.08
C ARG A 183 -43.57 -5.98 -35.55
N GLN A 184 -43.98 -5.21 -36.56
CA GLN A 184 -43.19 -4.09 -37.08
C GLN A 184 -43.01 -2.99 -36.01
N ASP A 185 -44.08 -2.66 -35.28
CA ASP A 185 -44.04 -1.69 -34.19
C ASP A 185 -43.10 -2.15 -33.06
N LEU A 186 -43.19 -3.42 -32.65
CA LEU A 186 -42.29 -4.00 -31.65
C LEU A 186 -40.84 -4.09 -32.14
N ASN A 187 -40.61 -4.31 -33.43
CA ASN A 187 -39.27 -4.32 -34.01
C ASN A 187 -38.66 -2.91 -34.03
N SER A 188 -39.45 -1.89 -34.37
CA SER A 188 -39.05 -0.48 -34.27
C SER A 188 -38.71 -0.09 -32.84
N LEU A 189 -39.53 -0.52 -31.86
CA LEU A 189 -39.26 -0.35 -30.44
C LEU A 189 -37.94 -1.02 -30.03
N ALA A 190 -37.71 -2.27 -30.46
CA ALA A 190 -36.46 -2.98 -30.18
C ALA A 190 -35.22 -2.25 -30.72
N TRP A 191 -35.28 -1.74 -31.95
CA TRP A 191 -34.19 -0.95 -32.54
C TRP A 191 -33.94 0.36 -31.81
N SER A 192 -35.00 1.10 -31.45
CA SER A 192 -34.85 2.35 -30.70
C SER A 192 -34.24 2.13 -29.31
N LEU A 193 -34.63 1.05 -28.61
CA LEU A 193 -34.02 0.63 -27.35
C LEU A 193 -32.55 0.21 -27.51
N GLY A 194 -32.21 -0.45 -28.61
CA GLY A 194 -30.82 -0.81 -28.95
C GLY A 194 -29.93 0.42 -29.17
N ILE A 195 -30.43 1.42 -29.89
CA ILE A 195 -29.72 2.70 -30.08
C ILE A 195 -29.54 3.42 -28.74
N ALA A 196 -30.62 3.53 -27.94
CA ALA A 196 -30.57 4.18 -26.63
C ALA A 196 -29.56 3.49 -25.69
N THR A 197 -29.54 2.17 -25.66
CA THR A 197 -28.56 1.37 -24.89
C THR A 197 -27.12 1.65 -25.35
N THR A 198 -26.89 1.70 -26.66
CA THR A 198 -25.57 1.98 -27.23
C THR A 198 -25.08 3.38 -26.85
N LEU A 199 -25.94 4.39 -26.95
CA LEU A 199 -25.61 5.77 -26.55
C LEU A 199 -25.32 5.87 -25.05
N ALA A 200 -26.10 5.18 -24.20
CA ALA A 200 -25.87 5.14 -22.77
C ALA A 200 -24.51 4.51 -22.40
N LEU A 201 -24.10 3.45 -23.11
CA LEU A 201 -22.79 2.83 -22.94
C LEU A 201 -21.64 3.77 -23.34
N ILE A 202 -21.78 4.48 -24.46
CA ILE A 202 -20.79 5.48 -24.90
C ILE A 202 -20.67 6.61 -23.86
N GLY A 203 -21.81 7.16 -23.41
CA GLY A 203 -21.82 8.19 -22.37
C GLY A 203 -21.16 7.73 -21.07
N SER A 204 -21.42 6.50 -20.65
CA SER A 204 -20.81 5.89 -19.46
C SER A 204 -19.29 5.72 -19.61
N ALA A 205 -18.81 5.32 -20.79
CA ALA A 205 -17.38 5.21 -21.07
C ALA A 205 -16.68 6.58 -21.04
N LEU A 206 -17.32 7.63 -21.58
CA LEU A 206 -16.80 9.00 -21.52
C LEU A 206 -16.72 9.51 -20.07
N LEU A 207 -17.76 9.28 -19.27
CA LEU A 207 -17.77 9.66 -17.85
C LEU A 207 -16.68 8.91 -17.05
N ALA A 208 -16.53 7.60 -17.28
CA ALA A 208 -15.47 6.82 -16.64
C ALA A 208 -14.07 7.32 -17.02
N GLN A 209 -13.88 7.68 -18.29
CA GLN A 209 -12.63 8.24 -18.78
C GLN A 209 -12.34 9.62 -18.15
N ALA A 210 -13.35 10.48 -18.05
CA ALA A 210 -13.22 11.78 -17.38
C ALA A 210 -12.80 11.59 -15.91
N ALA A 211 -13.53 10.77 -15.14
CA ALA A 211 -13.23 10.47 -13.74
C ALA A 211 -11.81 9.91 -13.53
N ALA A 212 -11.36 9.02 -14.42
CA ALA A 212 -10.00 8.49 -14.36
C ALA A 212 -8.92 9.57 -14.60
N THR A 213 -9.20 10.56 -15.44
CA THR A 213 -8.25 11.63 -15.73
C THR A 213 -8.25 12.76 -14.70
N THR A 214 -9.40 13.10 -14.13
CA THR A 214 -9.55 14.22 -13.21
C THR A 214 -9.23 13.85 -11.77
N VAL A 215 -9.58 12.64 -11.32
CA VAL A 215 -9.45 12.24 -9.91
C VAL A 215 -8.29 11.28 -9.71
N LEU A 216 -8.23 10.20 -10.50
CA LEU A 216 -7.31 9.11 -10.22
C LEU A 216 -5.84 9.45 -10.57
N ARG A 217 -5.61 10.12 -11.71
CA ARG A 217 -4.25 10.47 -12.15
C ARG A 217 -3.51 11.37 -11.14
N PRO A 218 -4.08 12.46 -10.62
CA PRO A 218 -3.35 13.29 -9.65
C PRO A 218 -3.12 12.58 -8.31
N VAL A 219 -4.05 11.71 -7.86
CA VAL A 219 -3.85 10.89 -6.65
C VAL A 219 -2.66 9.94 -6.81
N GLN A 220 -2.49 9.30 -7.97
CA GLN A 220 -1.33 8.47 -8.25
C GLN A 220 -0.01 9.26 -8.20
N ARG A 221 0.00 10.46 -8.82
CA ARG A 221 1.18 11.35 -8.78
C ARG A 221 1.55 11.76 -7.36
N LEU A 222 0.57 12.04 -6.51
CA LEU A 222 0.80 12.33 -5.09
C LEU A 222 1.44 11.13 -4.38
N GLY A 223 0.94 9.91 -4.62
CA GLY A 223 1.52 8.69 -4.05
C GLY A 223 2.97 8.46 -4.50
N ASP A 224 3.27 8.67 -5.78
CA ASP A 224 4.63 8.55 -6.31
C ASP A 224 5.56 9.63 -5.72
N ALA A 225 5.07 10.87 -5.58
CA ALA A 225 5.83 11.95 -4.98
C ALA A 225 6.11 11.71 -3.49
N ALA A 226 5.14 11.19 -2.74
CA ALA A 226 5.33 10.82 -1.34
C ALA A 226 6.35 9.70 -1.15
N ARG A 227 6.35 8.69 -2.04
CA ARG A 227 7.37 7.64 -2.04
C ARG A 227 8.77 8.20 -2.30
N LYS A 228 8.92 9.05 -3.33
CA LYS A 228 10.20 9.73 -3.62
C LYS A 228 10.69 10.58 -2.46
N LEU A 229 9.79 11.29 -1.78
CA LEU A 229 10.13 12.07 -0.58
C LEU A 229 10.64 11.15 0.55
N GLY A 230 10.02 9.98 0.74
CA GLY A 230 10.46 8.96 1.69
C GLY A 230 11.80 8.30 1.33
N GLU A 231 12.16 8.26 0.04
CA GLU A 231 13.48 7.82 -0.45
C GLU A 231 14.57 8.91 -0.31
N GLY A 232 14.27 10.07 0.29
CA GLY A 232 15.22 11.17 0.48
C GLY A 232 15.30 12.18 -0.66
N LYS A 233 14.43 12.09 -1.69
CA LYS A 233 14.37 13.08 -2.78
C LYS A 233 13.54 14.29 -2.37
N LEU A 234 14.12 15.13 -1.50
CA LEU A 234 13.46 16.26 -0.84
C LEU A 234 13.06 17.41 -1.80
N ASP A 235 13.64 17.45 -2.98
CA ASP A 235 13.37 18.40 -4.07
C ASP A 235 12.06 18.09 -4.83
N THR A 236 11.43 16.93 -4.56
CA THR A 236 10.20 16.51 -5.25
C THR A 236 9.07 17.52 -5.03
N ARG A 237 8.42 17.96 -6.12
CA ARG A 237 7.26 18.87 -6.09
C ARG A 237 6.13 18.39 -6.99
N LEU A 238 4.91 18.74 -6.60
CA LEU A 238 3.70 18.51 -7.38
C LEU A 238 3.25 19.80 -8.07
N THR A 239 2.81 19.70 -9.33
CA THR A 239 2.14 20.79 -10.02
C THR A 239 0.75 20.98 -9.42
N VAL A 240 0.48 22.18 -8.92
CA VAL A 240 -0.85 22.54 -8.41
C VAL A 240 -1.72 22.96 -9.60
N SER A 241 -2.86 22.30 -9.77
CA SER A 241 -3.83 22.61 -10.83
C SER A 241 -5.23 22.60 -10.23
N GLY A 242 -6.01 23.63 -10.52
CA GLY A 242 -7.37 23.78 -9.97
C GLY A 242 -7.43 24.46 -8.59
N THR A 243 -8.65 24.52 -8.05
CA THR A 243 -8.99 25.14 -6.77
C THR A 243 -9.78 24.19 -5.86
N ASP A 244 -9.74 22.89 -6.16
CA ASP A 244 -10.43 21.83 -5.42
C ASP A 244 -9.59 21.27 -4.26
N GLU A 245 -10.12 20.27 -3.57
CA GLU A 245 -9.47 19.58 -2.45
C GLU A 245 -8.14 18.93 -2.87
N LEU A 246 -8.03 18.49 -4.13
CA LEU A 246 -6.83 17.86 -4.66
C LEU A 246 -5.72 18.88 -4.92
N ALA A 247 -6.08 20.10 -5.35
CA ALA A 247 -5.18 21.23 -5.41
C ALA A 247 -4.68 21.62 -4.00
N ASP A 248 -5.56 21.63 -3.00
CA ASP A 248 -5.15 21.95 -1.62
C ASP A 248 -4.20 20.88 -1.03
N LEU A 249 -4.50 19.60 -1.27
CA LEU A 249 -3.61 18.50 -0.88
C LEU A 249 -2.23 18.62 -1.54
N SER A 250 -2.18 19.01 -2.82
CA SER A 250 -0.91 19.26 -3.52
C SER A 250 -0.14 20.44 -2.93
N ARG A 251 -0.82 21.53 -2.54
CA ARG A 251 -0.18 22.67 -1.84
C ARG A 251 0.35 22.25 -0.48
N THR A 252 -0.39 21.43 0.26
CA THR A 252 0.02 20.93 1.57
C THR A 252 1.22 20.02 1.46
N PHE A 253 1.24 19.09 0.49
CA PHE A 253 2.40 18.25 0.19
C PHE A 253 3.65 19.09 -0.12
N ASN A 254 3.54 20.09 -1.01
CA ASN A 254 4.66 20.96 -1.35
C ASN A 254 5.18 21.76 -0.14
N ARG A 255 4.27 22.24 0.74
CA ARG A 255 4.65 22.90 2.00
C ARG A 255 5.41 21.95 2.92
N THR A 256 4.92 20.73 3.12
CA THR A 256 5.60 19.74 3.97
C THR A 256 6.97 19.34 3.40
N ALA A 257 7.08 19.15 2.09
CA ALA A 257 8.35 18.83 1.44
C ALA A 257 9.37 19.97 1.63
N SER A 258 8.97 21.23 1.43
CA SER A 258 9.84 22.39 1.65
C SER A 258 10.23 22.56 3.12
N SER A 259 9.32 22.34 4.07
CA SER A 259 9.64 22.38 5.50
C SER A 259 10.62 21.28 5.90
N LEU A 260 10.48 20.08 5.35
CA LEU A 260 11.38 18.96 5.62
C LEU A 260 12.77 19.23 5.04
N GLU A 261 12.85 19.65 3.77
CA GLU A 261 14.10 20.05 3.11
C GLU A 261 14.87 21.10 3.92
N LYS A 262 14.18 22.15 4.38
CA LYS A 262 14.79 23.19 5.23
C LYS A 262 15.31 22.64 6.56
N LYS A 263 14.56 21.75 7.22
CA LYS A 263 14.98 21.15 8.49
C LYS A 263 16.21 20.26 8.33
N VAL A 264 16.26 19.47 7.26
CA VAL A 264 17.42 18.62 6.95
C VAL A 264 18.64 19.46 6.62
N ALA A 265 18.48 20.52 5.83
CA ALA A 265 19.57 21.46 5.53
C ALA A 265 20.08 22.19 6.78
N ASP A 266 19.18 22.69 7.64
CA ASP A 266 19.55 23.35 8.90
C ASP A 266 20.25 22.39 9.87
N MET A 267 19.78 21.14 9.98
CA MET A 267 20.44 20.10 10.78
C MET A 267 21.86 19.81 10.27
N SER A 268 22.02 19.60 8.96
CA SER A 268 23.32 19.34 8.35
C SER A 268 24.30 20.51 8.54
N ALA A 269 23.81 21.74 8.41
CA ALA A 269 24.61 22.95 8.64
C ALA A 269 25.04 23.09 10.10
N ARG A 270 24.17 22.73 11.06
CA ARG A 270 24.50 22.74 12.50
C ARG A 270 25.54 21.68 12.85
N GLU A 271 25.40 20.47 12.30
CA GLU A 271 26.40 19.42 12.48
C GLU A 271 27.76 19.86 11.94
N GLU A 272 27.82 20.41 10.72
CA GLU A 272 29.06 20.90 10.14
C GLU A 272 29.68 22.05 10.97
N SER A 273 28.85 22.98 11.44
CA SER A 273 29.28 24.08 12.30
C SER A 273 29.84 23.57 13.64
N SER A 274 29.18 22.59 14.26
CA SER A 274 29.64 21.97 15.50
C SER A 274 30.99 21.28 15.30
N ARG A 275 31.16 20.51 14.22
CA ARG A 275 32.45 19.85 13.90
C ARG A 275 33.58 20.86 13.70
N ARG A 276 33.31 21.95 12.96
CA ARG A 276 34.29 23.02 12.73
C ARG A 276 34.66 23.71 14.04
N PHE A 277 33.67 24.06 14.86
CA PHE A 277 33.89 24.68 16.17
C PHE A 277 34.76 23.83 17.10
N VAL A 278 34.52 22.51 17.17
CA VAL A 278 35.32 21.59 17.99
C VAL A 278 36.77 21.49 17.47
N ALA A 279 36.95 21.48 16.16
CA ALA A 279 38.28 21.46 15.55
C ALA A 279 39.06 22.75 15.85
N ASP A 280 38.43 23.91 15.67
CA ASP A 280 39.04 25.22 15.89
C ASP A 280 39.39 25.40 17.38
N MET A 281 38.45 25.11 18.29
CA MET A 281 38.68 25.19 19.74
C MET A 281 39.80 24.25 20.20
N SER A 282 39.90 23.04 19.62
CA SER A 282 40.99 22.09 19.95
C SER A 282 42.36 22.72 19.68
N HIS A 283 42.47 23.47 18.58
CA HIS A 283 43.75 24.03 18.13
C HIS A 283 44.12 25.31 18.90
N GLU A 284 43.13 26.18 19.12
CA GLU A 284 43.30 27.44 19.84
C GLU A 284 43.59 27.24 21.34
N LEU A 285 43.08 26.15 21.96
CA LEU A 285 43.37 25.84 23.36
C LEU A 285 44.69 25.09 23.55
N ARG A 286 45.07 24.19 22.62
CA ARG A 286 46.30 23.41 22.75
C ARG A 286 47.55 24.29 22.74
N THR A 287 47.62 25.26 21.85
CA THR A 287 48.81 26.11 21.67
C THR A 287 49.22 26.88 22.94
N PRO A 288 48.34 27.67 23.59
CA PRO A 288 48.68 28.37 24.83
C PRO A 288 48.95 27.40 25.97
N LEU A 289 48.26 26.27 26.00
CA LEU A 289 48.38 25.28 27.07
C LEU A 289 49.72 24.53 27.00
N THR A 290 50.19 24.17 25.80
CA THR A 290 51.54 23.63 25.60
C THR A 290 52.61 24.63 26.02
N ALA A 291 52.44 25.92 25.72
CA ALA A 291 53.39 26.95 26.13
C ALA A 291 53.44 27.13 27.66
N ILE A 292 52.29 27.20 28.33
CA ILE A 292 52.22 27.33 29.80
C ILE A 292 52.78 26.06 30.47
N THR A 293 52.49 24.87 29.93
CA THR A 293 53.01 23.60 30.45
C THR A 293 54.53 23.53 30.32
N ALA A 294 55.10 23.91 29.18
CA ALA A 294 56.56 23.95 29.01
C ALA A 294 57.23 24.92 29.99
N VAL A 295 56.62 26.09 30.25
CA VAL A 295 57.13 27.03 31.27
C VAL A 295 56.98 26.46 32.68
N ALA A 296 55.88 25.78 32.98
CA ALA A 296 55.66 25.13 34.26
C ALA A 296 56.68 24.00 34.51
N GLU A 297 57.02 23.21 33.48
CA GLU A 297 58.06 22.17 33.55
C GLU A 297 59.44 22.78 33.87
N VAL A 298 59.82 23.87 33.19
CA VAL A 298 61.07 24.59 33.50
C VAL A 298 61.08 25.12 34.94
N LEU A 299 59.95 25.67 35.41
CA LEU A 299 59.83 26.15 36.79
C LEU A 299 59.92 25.02 37.81
N GLU A 300 59.40 23.83 37.48
CA GLU A 300 59.50 22.64 38.33
C GLU A 300 60.94 22.12 38.41
N ASP A 301 61.66 22.06 37.29
CA ASP A 301 63.07 21.65 37.24
C ASP A 301 63.97 22.58 38.07
N GLU A 302 63.66 23.87 38.12
CA GLU A 302 64.39 24.84 38.93
C GLU A 302 63.89 24.93 40.38
N ALA A 303 62.74 24.32 40.73
CA ALA A 303 62.06 24.52 42.01
C ALA A 303 62.92 24.17 43.23
N ASP A 304 63.74 23.14 43.13
CA ASP A 304 64.65 22.69 44.20
C ASP A 304 65.81 23.66 44.45
N SER A 305 66.07 24.57 43.51
CA SER A 305 67.11 25.61 43.60
C SER A 305 66.59 26.99 44.02
N LEU A 306 65.26 27.13 44.14
CA LEU A 306 64.60 28.38 44.53
C LEU A 306 64.65 28.61 46.05
N ASP A 307 64.35 29.85 46.46
CA ASP A 307 64.14 30.19 47.87
C ASP A 307 63.06 29.26 48.48
N PRO A 308 63.30 28.64 49.65
CA PRO A 308 62.33 27.77 50.33
C PRO A 308 60.96 28.40 50.57
N MET A 309 60.86 29.73 50.56
CA MET A 309 59.60 30.46 50.71
C MET A 309 58.83 30.58 49.37
N ILE A 310 59.49 30.41 48.22
CA ILE A 310 58.92 30.52 46.86
C ILE A 310 58.59 29.14 46.27
N ALA A 311 59.39 28.11 46.56
CA ALA A 311 59.18 26.76 46.03
C ALA A 311 57.75 26.21 46.20
N PRO A 312 57.05 26.39 47.35
CA PRO A 312 55.66 25.94 47.49
C PRO A 312 54.69 26.63 46.52
N ALA A 313 54.92 27.90 46.20
CA ALA A 313 54.10 28.64 45.25
C ALA A 313 54.32 28.14 43.82
N VAL A 314 55.55 27.77 43.46
CA VAL A 314 55.88 27.18 42.15
C VAL A 314 55.22 25.82 41.99
N HIS A 315 55.35 24.91 42.95
CA HIS A 315 54.66 23.62 42.91
C HIS A 315 53.15 23.76 42.78
N LEU A 316 52.55 24.76 43.45
CA LEU A 316 51.13 25.05 43.29
C LEU A 316 50.78 25.46 41.84
N VAL A 317 51.54 26.38 41.23
CA VAL A 317 51.32 26.81 39.84
C VAL A 317 51.48 25.65 38.86
N VAL A 318 52.50 24.81 39.05
CA VAL A 318 52.73 23.62 38.22
C VAL A 318 51.55 22.65 38.34
N SER A 319 51.12 22.34 39.57
CA SER A 319 49.98 21.44 39.80
C SER A 319 48.67 21.97 39.21
N GLU A 320 48.40 23.27 39.33
CA GLU A 320 47.18 23.87 38.78
C GLU A 320 47.23 23.97 37.25
N THR A 321 48.42 24.16 36.66
CA THR A 321 48.62 24.14 35.20
C THR A 321 48.34 22.75 34.62
N ARG A 322 48.89 21.69 35.24
CA ARG A 322 48.60 20.30 34.85
C ARG A 322 47.11 20.00 34.98
N ARG A 323 46.50 20.39 36.09
CA ARG A 323 45.07 20.23 36.34
C ARG A 323 44.21 20.94 35.29
N LEU A 324 44.60 22.16 34.87
CA LEU A 324 43.94 22.89 33.79
C LEU A 324 44.09 22.14 32.46
N ASN A 325 45.28 21.60 32.18
CA ASN A 325 45.53 20.83 30.96
C ASN A 325 44.60 19.62 30.87
N ASP A 326 44.54 18.83 31.93
CA ASP A 326 43.67 17.66 32.01
C ASP A 326 42.19 18.04 31.86
N LEU A 327 41.76 19.16 32.44
CA LEU A 327 40.39 19.66 32.32
C LEU A 327 40.04 20.02 30.87
N VAL A 328 40.94 20.72 30.18
CA VAL A 328 40.76 21.11 28.78
C VAL A 328 40.76 19.90 27.87
N GLU A 329 41.69 18.97 28.05
CA GLU A 329 41.75 17.74 27.25
C GLU A 329 40.48 16.90 27.41
N ASN A 330 40.04 16.69 28.65
CA ASN A 330 38.79 15.97 28.95
C ASN A 330 37.56 16.65 28.33
N LEU A 331 37.48 17.98 28.39
CA LEU A 331 36.38 18.72 27.74
C LEU A 331 36.44 18.59 26.22
N MET A 332 37.63 18.65 25.63
CA MET A 332 37.81 18.45 24.19
C MET A 332 37.47 17.03 23.75
N GLU A 333 37.66 16.04 24.60
CA GLU A 333 37.28 14.67 24.33
C GLU A 333 35.75 14.50 24.33
N VAL A 334 35.07 14.99 25.37
CA VAL A 334 33.60 15.00 25.46
C VAL A 334 32.96 15.72 24.27
N THR A 335 33.48 16.89 23.90
CA THR A 335 32.94 17.66 22.76
C THR A 335 33.14 16.94 21.42
N ARG A 336 34.20 16.13 21.26
CA ARG A 336 34.39 15.31 20.06
C ARG A 336 33.38 14.16 19.99
N PHE A 337 33.01 13.58 21.12
CA PHE A 337 31.94 12.59 21.20
C PHE A 337 30.59 13.21 20.86
N ASP A 338 30.26 14.37 21.44
CA ASP A 338 29.01 15.10 21.16
C ASP A 338 28.88 15.49 19.68
N ALA A 339 29.99 15.88 19.04
CA ALA A 339 30.01 16.23 17.61
C ALA A 339 30.07 15.01 16.67
N GLY A 340 30.12 13.78 17.21
CA GLY A 340 30.27 12.55 16.42
C GLY A 340 31.57 12.50 15.61
N THR A 341 32.62 13.18 16.08
CA THR A 341 33.92 13.28 15.39
C THR A 341 34.96 12.32 15.96
N ALA A 342 34.70 11.74 17.12
CA ALA A 342 35.53 10.68 17.67
C ALA A 342 35.56 9.49 16.70
N ARG A 343 36.76 9.05 16.32
CA ARG A 343 37.00 7.86 15.50
C ARG A 343 37.87 6.88 16.27
N LEU A 344 37.65 5.60 16.01
CA LEU A 344 38.51 4.51 16.45
C LEU A 344 39.65 4.33 15.46
N VAL A 345 40.86 4.16 15.98
CA VAL A 345 41.99 3.64 15.23
C VAL A 345 42.30 2.26 15.81
N LEU A 346 41.72 1.23 15.19
CA LEU A 346 41.82 -0.14 15.66
C LEU A 346 43.19 -0.75 15.33
N ASP A 347 43.77 -1.45 16.29
CA ASP A 347 45.00 -2.23 16.17
C ASP A 347 44.83 -3.59 16.88
N ASP A 348 45.66 -4.58 16.52
CA ASP A 348 45.69 -5.87 17.21
C ASP A 348 46.61 -5.76 18.43
N VAL A 349 46.01 -5.75 19.62
CA VAL A 349 46.70 -5.43 20.87
C VAL A 349 46.66 -6.61 21.84
N ASP A 350 47.79 -6.96 22.43
CA ASP A 350 47.82 -7.84 23.61
C ASP A 350 47.33 -7.03 24.83
N VAL A 351 46.16 -7.38 25.36
CA VAL A 351 45.52 -6.61 26.42
C VAL A 351 46.35 -6.62 27.71
N ALA A 352 47.02 -7.72 28.02
CA ALA A 352 47.85 -7.82 29.23
C ALA A 352 49.05 -6.87 29.13
N ASP A 353 49.69 -6.81 27.96
CA ASP A 353 50.79 -5.89 27.70
C ASP A 353 50.31 -4.43 27.72
N GLN A 354 49.13 -4.13 27.17
CA GLN A 354 48.56 -2.79 27.18
C GLN A 354 48.20 -2.30 28.60
N VAL A 355 47.60 -3.16 29.43
CA VAL A 355 47.31 -2.84 30.83
C VAL A 355 48.61 -2.66 31.62
N THR A 356 49.62 -3.51 31.37
CA THR A 356 50.95 -3.37 32.01
C THR A 356 51.61 -2.05 31.62
N ALA A 357 51.58 -1.67 30.34
CA ALA A 357 52.12 -0.40 29.86
C ALA A 357 51.40 0.81 30.47
N CYS A 358 50.07 0.73 30.65
CA CYS A 358 49.27 1.77 31.30
C CYS A 358 49.68 2.00 32.76
N ILE A 359 49.92 0.91 33.51
CA ILE A 359 50.36 0.91 34.91
C ILE A 359 51.79 1.46 35.03
N ASP A 360 52.70 1.00 34.17
CA ASP A 360 54.11 1.40 34.18
C ASP A 360 54.29 2.89 33.85
N ALA A 361 53.61 3.38 32.80
CA ALA A 361 53.66 4.78 32.38
C ALA A 361 53.24 5.78 33.48
N ARG A 362 52.48 5.33 34.48
CA ARG A 362 51.98 6.15 35.60
C ARG A 362 52.63 5.80 36.94
N ALA A 363 53.69 4.98 36.91
CA ALA A 363 54.43 4.51 38.09
C ALA A 363 53.52 3.83 39.15
N TRP A 364 52.54 3.04 38.71
CA TRP A 364 51.59 2.34 39.59
C TRP A 364 51.96 0.89 39.90
N LEU A 365 53.18 0.46 39.55
CA LEU A 365 53.64 -0.94 39.68
C LEU A 365 53.53 -1.48 41.12
N ASP A 366 53.82 -0.66 42.13
CA ASP A 366 53.74 -1.05 43.54
C ASP A 366 52.33 -0.85 44.14
N ALA A 367 51.39 -0.32 43.36
CA ALA A 367 50.06 0.06 43.81
C ALA A 367 48.92 -0.74 43.16
N VAL A 368 49.22 -1.53 42.13
CA VAL A 368 48.23 -2.28 41.34
C VAL A 368 48.66 -3.75 41.25
N ASP A 369 47.79 -4.63 41.73
CA ASP A 369 47.93 -6.08 41.56
C ASP A 369 47.25 -6.49 40.24
N LEU A 370 48.06 -6.77 39.21
CA LEU A 370 47.58 -7.21 37.90
C LEU A 370 47.50 -8.74 37.80
N ASP A 371 46.30 -9.24 37.52
CA ASP A 371 46.01 -10.63 37.19
C ASP A 371 45.45 -10.71 35.76
N ALA A 372 46.35 -10.91 34.79
CA ALA A 372 46.06 -11.00 33.37
C ALA A 372 46.84 -12.15 32.72
N GLU A 373 46.16 -12.97 31.91
CA GLU A 373 46.82 -13.96 31.05
C GLU A 373 47.44 -13.27 29.83
N ARG A 374 48.73 -13.52 29.57
CA ARG A 374 49.44 -13.01 28.39
C ARG A 374 49.02 -13.76 27.12
N GLY A 375 49.17 -13.11 25.96
CA GLY A 375 48.81 -13.65 24.64
C GLY A 375 47.35 -13.37 24.25
N MET A 376 46.66 -12.48 24.96
CA MET A 376 45.26 -12.15 24.69
C MET A 376 45.18 -11.02 23.65
N MET A 377 45.22 -11.41 22.37
CA MET A 377 45.07 -10.46 21.26
C MET A 377 43.59 -10.06 21.08
N VAL A 378 43.33 -8.76 21.08
CA VAL A 378 42.03 -8.13 20.85
C VAL A 378 42.19 -6.95 19.90
N ARG A 379 41.24 -6.76 18.98
CA ARG A 379 41.28 -5.65 18.02
C ARG A 379 40.52 -4.44 18.54
N LEU A 380 41.26 -3.45 19.04
CA LEU A 380 40.72 -2.26 19.73
C LEU A 380 41.63 -1.04 19.51
N ASP A 381 41.22 0.15 19.96
CA ASP A 381 42.08 1.35 19.93
C ASP A 381 42.91 1.43 21.24
N PRO A 382 44.23 1.15 21.19
CA PRO A 382 45.06 1.08 22.40
C PRO A 382 45.10 2.40 23.17
N ARG A 383 45.02 3.54 22.46
CA ARG A 383 45.09 4.87 23.07
C ARG A 383 43.85 5.14 23.91
N ARG A 384 42.69 4.74 23.41
CA ARG A 384 41.42 4.91 24.12
C ARG A 384 41.26 3.89 25.25
N LEU A 385 41.76 2.67 25.06
CA LEU A 385 41.82 1.70 26.15
C LEU A 385 42.69 2.23 27.30
N ASP A 386 43.84 2.85 27.00
CA ASP A 386 44.67 3.52 28.03
C ASP A 386 43.88 4.60 28.78
N VAL A 387 43.08 5.43 28.09
CA VAL A 387 42.22 6.43 28.74
C VAL A 387 41.17 5.80 29.65
N ILE A 388 40.52 4.71 29.23
CA ILE A 388 39.57 3.98 30.08
C ILE A 388 40.28 3.48 31.34
N LEU A 389 41.39 2.76 31.18
CA LEU A 389 42.15 2.17 32.28
C LEU A 389 42.68 3.24 33.24
N ALA A 390 43.24 4.33 32.72
CA ALA A 390 43.73 5.44 33.52
C ALA A 390 42.63 6.06 34.40
N ASN A 391 41.42 6.21 33.85
CA ASN A 391 40.28 6.75 34.60
C ASN A 391 39.75 5.76 35.64
N LEU A 392 39.65 4.47 35.31
CA LEU A 392 39.16 3.46 36.25
C LEU A 392 40.16 3.18 37.38
N ILE A 393 41.42 2.89 37.04
CA ILE A 393 42.49 2.59 38.01
C ILE A 393 42.84 3.85 38.81
N GLY A 394 42.92 5.02 38.18
CA GLY A 394 43.19 6.28 38.86
C GLY A 394 42.08 6.62 39.87
N ASN A 395 40.81 6.38 39.54
CA ASN A 395 39.70 6.56 40.47
C ASN A 395 39.77 5.56 41.65
N ALA A 396 40.07 4.29 41.37
CA ALA A 396 40.26 3.25 42.37
C ALA A 396 41.39 3.58 43.36
N LEU A 397 42.57 3.98 42.86
CA LEU A 397 43.71 4.37 43.70
C LEU A 397 43.40 5.60 44.57
N LYS A 398 42.74 6.60 43.98
CA LYS A 398 42.42 7.85 44.66
C LYS A 398 41.39 7.69 45.78
N HIS A 399 40.39 6.84 45.58
CA HIS A 399 39.26 6.71 46.50
C HIS A 399 39.33 5.48 47.41
N GLY A 400 39.95 4.40 46.95
CA GLY A 400 40.11 3.15 47.71
C GLY A 400 41.53 2.81 48.14
N GLY A 401 42.54 3.57 47.71
CA GLY A 401 43.94 3.35 48.11
C GLY A 401 44.60 2.15 47.43
N SER A 402 45.84 1.87 47.83
CA SER A 402 46.64 0.73 47.35
C SER A 402 46.51 -0.48 48.31
N PRO A 403 46.49 -1.73 47.81
CA PRO A 403 46.57 -2.11 46.39
C PRO A 403 45.20 -2.11 45.68
N VAL A 404 45.21 -1.80 44.38
CA VAL A 404 44.06 -1.95 43.47
C VAL A 404 44.20 -3.23 42.67
N GLY A 405 43.16 -4.07 42.66
CA GLY A 405 43.16 -5.31 41.88
C GLY A 405 42.66 -5.07 40.46
N VAL A 406 43.42 -5.49 39.45
CA VAL A 406 43.00 -5.47 38.04
C VAL A 406 42.99 -6.89 37.50
N ARG A 407 41.81 -7.37 37.08
CA ARG A 407 41.63 -8.70 36.48
C ARG A 407 41.22 -8.60 35.03
N VAL A 408 41.95 -9.28 34.15
CA VAL A 408 41.65 -9.34 32.72
C VAL A 408 41.25 -10.77 32.37
N ARG A 409 40.06 -10.94 31.79
CA ARG A 409 39.51 -12.24 31.39
C ARG A 409 38.82 -12.13 30.03
N THR A 410 38.60 -13.27 29.40
CA THR A 410 37.72 -13.39 28.24
C THR A 410 36.50 -14.20 28.60
N GLU A 411 35.32 -13.65 28.33
CA GLU A 411 34.03 -14.33 28.51
C GLU A 411 33.37 -14.45 27.13
N GLY A 412 33.56 -15.59 26.46
CA GLY A 412 33.04 -15.81 25.09
C GLY A 412 33.69 -14.86 24.06
N GLU A 413 32.88 -14.00 23.46
CA GLU A 413 33.31 -12.98 22.46
C GLU A 413 33.61 -11.61 23.10
N GLU A 414 33.59 -11.51 24.43
CA GLU A 414 33.83 -10.27 25.16
C GLU A 414 35.16 -10.32 25.94
N LEU A 415 35.89 -9.22 25.87
CA LEU A 415 36.97 -8.86 26.78
C LEU A 415 36.35 -8.24 28.04
N VAL A 416 36.69 -8.79 29.20
CA VAL A 416 36.23 -8.30 30.49
C VAL A 416 37.42 -7.84 31.32
N ILE A 417 37.43 -6.56 31.69
CA ILE A 417 38.43 -5.97 32.58
C ILE A 417 37.73 -5.49 33.84
N GLU A 418 38.08 -6.09 34.97
CA GLU A 418 37.59 -5.71 36.29
C GLU A 418 38.66 -4.90 37.03
N VAL A 419 38.28 -3.73 37.55
CA VAL A 419 39.10 -2.90 38.42
C VAL A 419 38.42 -2.81 39.78
N ARG A 420 39.05 -3.36 40.82
CA ARG A 420 38.54 -3.42 42.18
C ARG A 420 39.40 -2.62 43.14
N ASP A 421 38.78 -1.77 43.93
CA ASP A 421 39.42 -1.10 45.07
C ASP A 421 39.03 -1.74 46.42
N HIS A 422 39.67 -1.27 47.50
CA HIS A 422 39.43 -1.70 48.88
C HIS A 422 38.93 -0.54 49.77
N GLY A 423 38.30 0.46 49.15
CA GLY A 423 37.83 1.68 49.80
C GLY A 423 36.49 1.55 50.53
N PRO A 424 35.89 2.68 50.90
CA PRO A 424 34.56 2.71 51.51
C PRO A 424 33.42 2.31 50.55
N GLY A 425 33.73 2.10 49.26
CA GLY A 425 32.74 1.89 48.21
C GLY A 425 32.03 3.18 47.78
N ILE A 426 31.08 3.03 46.87
CA ILE A 426 30.26 4.10 46.30
C ILE A 426 28.92 4.14 47.03
N PRO A 427 28.46 5.29 47.56
CA PRO A 427 27.12 5.39 48.15
C PRO A 427 26.02 4.94 47.17
N GLU A 428 24.98 4.24 47.66
CA GLU A 428 23.90 3.71 46.80
C GLU A 428 23.18 4.80 46.00
N GLU A 429 23.07 6.01 46.55
CA GLU A 429 22.48 7.18 45.87
C GLU A 429 23.36 7.73 44.74
N VAL A 430 24.67 7.45 44.79
CA VAL A 430 25.66 7.92 43.81
C VAL A 430 25.86 6.91 42.70
N LEU A 431 25.75 5.61 42.98
CA LEU A 431 25.97 4.51 42.01
C LEU A 431 25.29 4.71 40.64
N PRO A 432 24.02 5.14 40.55
CA PRO A 432 23.37 5.38 39.25
C PRO A 432 23.93 6.56 38.46
N HIS A 433 24.64 7.48 39.13
CA HIS A 433 25.09 8.77 38.61
C HIS A 433 26.61 8.88 38.45
N VAL A 434 27.38 7.84 38.80
CA VAL A 434 28.86 7.90 38.75
C VAL A 434 29.43 8.16 37.36
N PHE A 435 28.67 7.82 36.31
CA PHE A 435 29.04 8.06 34.92
C PHE A 435 28.44 9.35 34.36
N ASP A 436 27.67 10.11 35.14
CA ASP A 436 27.13 11.40 34.72
C ASP A 436 28.24 12.45 34.64
N ARG A 437 28.19 13.28 33.59
CA ARG A 437 29.20 14.35 33.36
C ARG A 437 29.19 15.36 34.51
N PHE A 438 30.37 15.73 35.00
CA PHE A 438 30.60 16.68 36.09
C PHE A 438 30.01 16.25 37.45
N TYR A 439 29.55 15.01 37.59
CA TYR A 439 28.98 14.52 38.84
C TYR A 439 30.07 14.29 39.90
N LYS A 440 29.78 14.68 41.15
CA LYS A 440 30.68 14.51 42.31
C LYS A 440 29.88 14.12 43.55
N ALA A 441 30.29 13.04 44.21
CA ALA A 441 29.64 12.47 45.41
C ALA A 441 29.72 13.34 46.68
N SER A 442 30.55 14.40 46.72
CA SER A 442 30.75 15.21 47.94
C SER A 442 31.06 16.67 47.61
N ALA A 443 30.03 17.52 47.64
CA ALA A 443 30.17 18.97 47.48
C ALA A 443 30.92 19.66 48.66
N SER A 444 31.23 18.94 49.75
CA SER A 444 31.69 19.52 51.03
C SER A 444 33.20 19.46 51.28
N ARG A 445 34.01 18.90 50.37
CA ARG A 445 35.49 18.94 50.47
C ARG A 445 36.05 19.93 49.44
N PRO A 446 36.49 21.14 49.85
CA PRO A 446 37.00 22.17 48.94
C PRO A 446 38.34 21.81 48.25
N ARG A 447 38.86 20.59 48.45
CA ARG A 447 40.10 20.05 47.83
C ARG A 447 39.91 18.69 47.13
N SER A 448 38.70 18.36 46.68
CA SER A 448 38.49 17.17 45.83
C SER A 448 39.11 17.39 44.45
N GLU A 449 40.35 16.94 44.25
CA GLU A 449 41.06 16.95 42.96
C GLU A 449 40.38 16.03 41.94
N GLY A 450 39.65 16.60 40.97
CA GLY A 450 39.05 15.84 39.87
C GLY A 450 37.95 16.62 39.17
N SER A 451 37.87 16.50 37.84
CA SER A 451 36.89 17.23 37.02
C SER A 451 35.46 16.68 37.12
N GLY A 452 35.32 15.37 37.44
CA GLY A 452 34.03 14.66 37.33
C GLY A 452 33.72 14.24 35.89
N LEU A 453 34.70 14.29 34.98
CA LEU A 453 34.58 13.87 33.58
C LEU A 453 35.24 12.52 33.30
N GLY A 454 36.12 12.04 34.17
CA GLY A 454 36.93 10.85 33.88
C GLY A 454 36.11 9.57 33.65
N LEU A 455 35.16 9.27 34.54
CA LEU A 455 34.29 8.10 34.39
C LEU A 455 33.33 8.24 33.19
N SER A 456 32.80 9.43 32.90
CA SER A 456 31.97 9.66 31.71
C SER A 456 32.77 9.48 30.41
N ILE A 457 34.03 9.91 30.38
CA ILE A 457 34.93 9.73 29.23
C ILE A 457 35.29 8.26 29.05
N ALA A 458 35.55 7.53 30.13
CA ALA A 458 35.75 6.09 30.09
C ALA A 458 34.52 5.38 29.49
N MET A 459 33.32 5.77 29.93
CA MET A 459 32.06 5.24 29.41
C MET A 459 31.88 5.52 27.91
N GLU A 460 32.08 6.75 27.46
CA GLU A 460 31.99 7.13 26.04
C GLU A 460 33.02 6.39 25.18
N ASN A 461 34.24 6.19 25.70
CA ASN A 461 35.27 5.38 25.04
C ASN A 461 34.89 3.90 24.99
N ALA A 462 34.23 3.34 26.00
CA ALA A 462 33.72 1.97 25.94
C ALA A 462 32.58 1.84 24.91
N HIS A 463 31.64 2.79 24.89
CA HIS A 463 30.51 2.81 23.95
C HIS A 463 30.94 2.91 22.49
N ILE A 464 31.94 3.74 22.16
CA ILE A 464 32.43 3.82 20.78
C ILE A 464 33.09 2.52 20.32
N HIS A 465 33.67 1.73 21.23
CA HIS A 465 34.14 0.35 20.97
C HIS A 465 33.01 -0.68 20.90
N GLY A 466 31.75 -0.28 21.11
CA GLY A 466 30.60 -1.18 21.16
C GLY A 466 30.47 -1.97 22.46
N GLY A 467 31.19 -1.57 23.51
CA GLY A 467 31.15 -2.16 24.85
C GLY A 467 30.41 -1.28 25.86
N ASP A 468 30.57 -1.57 27.16
CA ASP A 468 29.95 -0.82 28.27
C ASP A 468 30.78 -0.91 29.56
N ILE A 469 30.53 -0.01 30.52
CA ILE A 469 31.16 -0.04 31.85
C ILE A 469 30.08 -0.08 32.94
N THR A 470 30.24 -0.99 33.90
CA THR A 470 29.34 -1.07 35.06
C THR A 470 30.10 -0.77 36.35
N ALA A 471 29.40 -0.23 37.35
CA ALA A 471 29.93 0.03 38.68
C ALA A 471 29.06 -0.66 39.74
N ALA A 472 29.70 -1.32 40.70
CA ALA A 472 29.05 -1.96 41.83
C ALA A 472 29.94 -1.87 43.08
N ASN A 473 29.37 -2.13 44.26
CA ASN A 473 30.16 -2.31 45.48
C ASN A 473 30.45 -3.79 45.69
N SER A 474 31.67 -4.10 46.16
CA SER A 474 32.04 -5.45 46.53
C SER A 474 31.45 -5.83 47.90
N PRO A 475 31.01 -7.08 48.10
CA PRO A 475 30.58 -7.59 49.41
C PRO A 475 31.65 -7.47 50.51
N ASP A 476 32.93 -7.55 50.15
CA ASP A 476 34.04 -7.45 51.11
C ASP A 476 34.53 -5.99 51.31
N GLY A 477 33.80 -5.01 50.78
CA GLY A 477 34.18 -3.59 50.79
C GLY A 477 34.90 -3.16 49.51
N GLY A 478 34.81 -1.86 49.21
CA GLY A 478 35.35 -1.23 48.01
C GLY A 478 34.39 -1.20 46.82
N ALA A 479 34.77 -0.46 45.79
CA ALA A 479 34.06 -0.39 44.51
C ALA A 479 34.69 -1.33 43.47
N VAL A 480 33.85 -1.82 42.56
CA VAL A 480 34.23 -2.66 41.43
C VAL A 480 33.69 -2.04 40.16
N PHE A 481 34.59 -1.73 39.22
CA PHE A 481 34.26 -1.28 37.88
C PHE A 481 34.54 -2.42 36.90
N VAL A 482 33.57 -2.76 36.04
CA VAL A 482 33.72 -3.82 35.04
C VAL A 482 33.52 -3.23 33.66
N LEU A 483 34.59 -3.21 32.87
CA LEU A 483 34.58 -2.89 31.44
C LEU A 483 34.33 -4.16 30.65
N ARG A 484 33.34 -4.12 29.75
CA ARG A 484 33.07 -5.17 28.76
C ARG A 484 33.25 -4.61 27.36
N LEU A 485 34.12 -5.21 26.55
CA LEU A 485 34.35 -4.82 25.15
C LEU A 485 34.18 -6.03 24.22
N PRO A 486 33.61 -5.89 23.02
CA PRO A 486 33.62 -6.97 22.03
C PRO A 486 35.06 -7.22 21.54
N ARG A 487 35.43 -8.49 21.31
CA ARG A 487 36.78 -8.84 20.81
C ARG A 487 37.09 -8.32 19.40
N ASP A 488 36.05 -8.02 18.63
CA ASP A 488 36.12 -7.48 17.28
C ASP A 488 35.12 -6.33 17.11
N ALA A 489 35.59 -5.10 17.31
CA ALA A 489 34.76 -3.88 17.24
C ALA A 489 34.25 -3.56 15.82
N GLU A 490 34.75 -4.23 14.76
CA GLU A 490 34.38 -3.96 13.36
C GLU A 490 32.97 -4.48 13.02
N LYS A 491 32.52 -5.58 13.65
CA LYS A 491 31.20 -6.18 13.38
C LYS A 491 30.01 -5.28 13.72
N LEU A 492 30.20 -4.26 14.57
CA LEU A 492 29.16 -3.32 14.98
C LEU A 492 29.14 -2.02 14.14
N THR A 493 30.28 -1.65 13.54
CA THR A 493 30.40 -0.43 12.71
C THR A 493 30.12 -0.67 11.22
N GLY A 494 30.09 -1.94 10.78
CA GLY A 494 29.89 -2.36 9.38
C GLY A 494 28.45 -2.32 8.81
N GLY A 495 27.45 -1.78 9.52
CA GLY A 495 26.05 -1.76 9.07
C GLY A 495 25.69 -0.77 7.95
N GLY A 496 26.65 0.01 7.42
CA GLY A 496 26.37 1.15 6.52
C GLY A 496 27.08 1.17 5.17
N ALA A 497 28.00 0.25 4.88
CA ALA A 497 28.69 0.21 3.58
C ALA A 497 28.16 -0.97 2.76
N SER A 498 27.17 -0.68 1.91
CA SER A 498 26.75 -1.56 0.83
C SER A 498 27.96 -1.96 0.00
N SER A 499 28.29 -3.25 0.01
CA SER A 499 29.19 -3.87 -0.94
C SER A 499 28.56 -3.82 -2.34
N ASP A 500 28.92 -2.80 -3.12
CA ASP A 500 28.84 -2.88 -4.59
C ASP A 500 29.91 -3.89 -5.03
N GLN A 501 29.52 -5.16 -5.11
CA GLN A 501 30.22 -6.14 -5.94
C GLN A 501 29.67 -5.99 -7.35
N ASP A 502 30.45 -5.33 -8.19
CA ASP A 502 30.32 -5.28 -9.64
C ASP A 502 30.64 -6.69 -10.22
N PRO A 503 29.68 -7.42 -10.82
CA PRO A 503 29.95 -8.69 -11.44
C PRO A 503 30.14 -8.45 -12.94
N ASN A 504 31.31 -7.98 -13.34
CA ASN A 504 31.69 -8.05 -14.76
C ASN A 504 33.19 -8.27 -14.91
N GLY A 505 33.59 -9.53 -14.75
CA GLY A 505 34.88 -10.03 -15.20
C GLY A 505 35.03 -9.78 -16.70
N ARG A 506 36.00 -8.95 -17.06
CA ARG A 506 36.48 -8.82 -18.43
C ARG A 506 37.30 -10.06 -18.76
N ASP A 507 36.83 -10.78 -19.76
CA ASP A 507 37.51 -11.88 -20.41
C ASP A 507 38.71 -11.33 -21.20
N GLU A 508 39.90 -11.79 -20.86
CA GLU A 508 41.14 -11.55 -21.58
C GLU A 508 41.18 -12.47 -22.82
N GLY A 509 41.09 -11.88 -24.01
CA GLY A 509 41.31 -12.56 -25.29
C GLY A 509 42.47 -11.93 -26.05
N ALA A 510 43.66 -12.49 -25.87
CA ALA A 510 44.86 -12.16 -26.61
C ALA A 510 44.77 -12.50 -28.11
N GLY A 511 45.40 -11.69 -28.97
CA GLY A 511 45.63 -12.07 -30.37
C GLY A 511 46.00 -10.90 -31.28
N GLY A 512 47.23 -10.40 -31.19
CA GLY A 512 47.78 -9.45 -32.16
C GLY A 512 48.13 -10.09 -33.50
N LYS A 513 47.95 -9.33 -34.59
CA LYS A 513 48.81 -9.28 -35.78
C LYS A 513 48.43 -8.05 -36.62
N GLY A 514 49.46 -7.38 -37.13
CA GLY A 514 49.38 -6.09 -37.81
C GLY A 514 49.31 -6.17 -39.34
N GLU A 515 49.55 -4.98 -39.92
CA GLU A 515 49.64 -4.64 -41.36
C GLU A 515 48.27 -4.74 -42.08
N ASP A 516 47.83 -3.82 -42.93
CA ASP A 516 48.51 -2.83 -43.76
C ASP A 516 47.47 -1.85 -44.34
N GLY A 517 47.92 -0.66 -44.78
CA GLY A 517 47.36 0.00 -45.98
C GLY A 517 46.31 1.11 -45.82
N GLY A 518 46.70 2.32 -46.23
CA GLY A 518 45.92 3.00 -47.28
C GLY A 518 45.29 4.35 -46.96
N VAL A 519 46.07 5.40 -47.20
CA VAL A 519 45.72 6.71 -47.79
C VAL A 519 44.26 6.87 -48.25
N SER A 520 43.55 7.86 -47.68
CA SER A 520 43.05 9.07 -48.36
C SER A 520 42.19 9.93 -47.43
#